data_AF-A0A856MIE3-F1
#
_entry.id   AF-A0A856MIE3-F1
#
_cell.length_a   1.000
_cell.length_b   1.000
_cell.length_c   1.000
_cell.angle_alpha   90.00
_cell.angle_beta   90.00
_cell.angle_gamma   90.00
#
_symmetry.space_group_name_H-M   'P 1'
#
loop_
_entity.id
_entity.type
_entity.pdbx_description
1 polymer ?
#
loop_
_entity_poly.entity_id
_entity_poly.type
_entity_poly.pdbx_seq_one_letter_code
_entity_poly.pdbx_strand_id
1 'polypeptide(L)'
;MTPMLITYLVIIVYLIMASCFFNQWVVFFLADEDMDSQQRFYSTIVLVVATILWPIIVPLAYLELLKFHKKHKNIIDLLINVSEPGSYDE
;
A
#
# COMPACT_ATOMS: atom_id res chain seq x y z
N MET A 1 -2.87 32.90 18.37
CA MET A 1 -3.87 32.69 17.29
C MET A 1 -3.32 31.85 16.13
N THR A 2 -2.10 32.12 15.66
CA THR A 2 -1.38 31.32 14.65
C THR A 2 -1.18 29.81 14.95
N PRO A 3 -0.88 29.34 16.18
CA PRO A 3 -0.67 27.90 16.41
C PRO A 3 -1.95 27.08 16.24
N MET A 4 -3.11 27.63 16.62
CA MET A 4 -4.41 26.98 16.46
C MET A 4 -4.70 26.70 14.97
N LEU A 5 -4.48 27.70 14.10
CA LEU A 5 -4.67 27.56 12.65
C LEU A 5 -3.79 26.45 12.04
N ILE A 6 -2.53 26.38 12.45
CA ILE A 6 -1.60 25.36 11.98
C ILE A 6 -2.07 23.97 12.43
N THR A 7 -2.49 23.82 13.69
CA THR A 7 -3.01 22.54 14.20
C THR A 7 -4.23 22.07 13.41
N TYR A 8 -5.19 22.95 13.13
CA TYR A 8 -6.36 22.58 12.31
C TYR A 8 -5.98 22.17 10.89
N LEU A 9 -5.04 22.88 10.26
CA LEU A 9 -4.57 22.54 8.92
C LEU A 9 -3.92 21.14 8.89
N VAL A 10 -3.07 20.84 9.87
CA VAL A 10 -2.44 19.52 10.00
C VAL A 10 -3.48 18.41 10.20
N ILE A 11 -4.51 18.65 11.03
CA ILE A 11 -5.61 17.70 11.25
C ILE A 11 -6.37 17.46 9.94
N ILE A 12 -6.71 18.52 9.20
CA ILE A 12 -7.43 18.41 7.93
C ILE A 12 -6.62 17.60 6.91
N VAL A 13 -5.32 17.92 6.75
CA VAL A 13 -4.44 17.17 5.85
C VAL A 13 -4.34 15.71 6.27
N TYR A 14 -4.18 15.43 7.56
CA TYR A 14 -4.15 14.07 8.08
C TYR A 14 -5.44 13.30 7.77
N LEU A 15 -6.61 13.92 7.96
CA LEU A 15 -7.91 13.30 7.67
C LEU A 15 -8.13 13.05 6.18
N ILE A 16 -7.72 13.99 5.31
CA ILE A 16 -7.81 13.84 3.86
C ILE A 16 -6.94 12.66 3.41
N MET A 17 -5.68 12.61 3.85
CA MET A 17 -4.76 11.52 3.50
C MET A 17 -5.28 10.18 4.02
N ALA A 18 -5.72 10.12 5.27
CA ALA A 18 -6.31 8.91 5.85
C ALA A 18 -7.52 8.43 5.03
N SER A 19 -8.39 9.35 4.59
CA SER A 19 -9.56 9.00 3.77
C SER A 19 -9.17 8.47 2.38
N CYS A 20 -8.13 9.03 1.76
CA CYS A 20 -7.61 8.54 0.49
C CYS A 20 -7.07 7.10 0.62
N PHE A 21 -6.22 6.86 1.63
CA PHE A 21 -5.67 5.52 1.87
C PHE A 21 -6.76 4.52 2.23
N PHE A 22 -7.69 4.91 3.10
CA PHE A 22 -8.82 4.07 3.48
C PHE A 22 -9.63 3.63 2.26
N ASN A 23 -10.01 4.56 1.37
CA ASN A 23 -10.75 4.20 0.16
C ASN A 23 -9.98 3.22 -0.71
N GLN A 24 -8.69 3.46 -0.93
CA GLN A 24 -7.88 2.59 -1.79
C GLN A 24 -7.72 1.19 -1.20
N TRP A 25 -7.51 1.08 0.11
CA TRP A 25 -7.45 -0.20 0.78
C TRP A 25 -8.82 -0.89 0.83
N VAL A 26 -9.92 -0.17 1.09
CA VAL A 26 -11.29 -0.72 1.05
C VAL A 26 -11.58 -1.34 -0.31
N VAL A 27 -11.25 -0.64 -1.40
CA VAL A 27 -11.44 -1.16 -2.77
C VAL A 27 -10.63 -2.44 -2.97
N PHE A 28 -9.37 -2.48 -2.52
CA PHE A 28 -8.54 -3.67 -2.62
C PHE A 28 -9.11 -4.84 -1.81
N PHE A 29 -9.55 -4.60 -0.58
CA PHE A 29 -10.15 -5.61 0.28
C PHE A 29 -11.52 -6.09 -0.20
N LEU A 30 -12.28 -5.23 -0.88
CA LEU A 30 -13.57 -5.61 -1.49
C LEU A 30 -13.40 -6.44 -2.76
N ALA A 31 -12.28 -6.27 -3.46
CA ALA A 31 -11.96 -7.04 -4.66
C ALA A 31 -11.50 -8.47 -4.35
N ASP A 32 -11.20 -8.79 -3.10
CA ASP A 32 -10.85 -10.14 -2.65
C ASP A 32 -12.13 -10.97 -2.44
N GLU A 33 -12.54 -11.69 -3.49
CA GLU A 33 -13.80 -12.44 -3.55
C GLU A 33 -13.76 -13.76 -2.76
N ASP A 34 -12.57 -14.21 -2.35
CA ASP A 34 -12.34 -15.49 -1.65
C ASP A 34 -12.46 -15.39 -0.11
N MET A 35 -12.80 -14.21 0.44
CA MET A 35 -12.89 -13.99 1.88
C MET A 35 -14.23 -14.45 2.50
N ASP A 36 -14.14 -15.37 3.47
CA ASP A 36 -15.27 -15.71 4.34
C ASP A 36 -15.75 -14.51 5.19
N SER A 37 -17.03 -14.52 5.55
CA SER A 37 -17.69 -13.45 6.33
C SER A 37 -16.96 -13.08 7.63
N GLN A 38 -16.35 -14.04 8.33
CA GLN A 38 -15.59 -13.77 9.55
C GLN A 38 -14.25 -13.09 9.24
N GLN A 39 -13.56 -13.55 8.20
CA GLN A 39 -12.28 -12.98 7.78
C GLN A 39 -12.45 -11.53 7.32
N ARG A 40 -13.56 -11.23 6.64
CA ARG A 40 -13.91 -9.88 6.22
C ARG A 40 -14.08 -8.90 7.39
N PHE A 41 -14.61 -9.37 8.52
CA PHE A 41 -14.73 -8.55 9.73
C PHE A 41 -13.36 -8.22 10.34
N TYR A 42 -12.51 -9.24 10.53
CA TYR A 42 -11.15 -9.02 11.04
C TYR A 42 -10.33 -8.12 10.10
N SER A 43 -10.45 -8.34 8.80
CA SER A 43 -9.83 -7.54 7.76
C SER A 43 -10.25 -6.06 7.83
N THR A 44 -11.54 -5.79 8.05
CA THR A 44 -12.06 -4.43 8.24
C THR A 44 -11.46 -3.77 9.50
N ILE A 45 -11.29 -4.52 10.59
CA ILE A 45 -10.63 -3.99 11.80
C ILE A 45 -9.17 -3.64 11.49
N VAL A 46 -8.44 -4.53 10.83
CA VAL A 46 -7.04 -4.30 10.43
C VAL A 46 -6.93 -3.08 9.53
N LEU A 47 -7.84 -2.90 8.59
CA LEU A 47 -7.93 -1.75 7.71
C LEU A 47 -8.14 -0.43 8.47
N VAL A 48 -9.05 -0.40 9.45
CA VAL A 48 -9.28 0.78 10.30
C VAL A 48 -8.05 1.10 11.13
N VAL A 49 -7.45 0.09 11.78
CA VAL A 49 -6.20 0.25 12.52
C VAL A 49 -5.09 0.75 11.61
N ALA A 50 -5.02 0.22 10.38
CA ALA A 50 -4.04 0.61 9.40
C ALA A 50 -4.18 2.09 9.00
N THR A 51 -5.42 2.56 8.97
CA THR A 51 -5.75 3.92 8.53
C THR A 51 -5.42 4.92 9.61
N ILE A 52 -5.63 4.58 10.88
CA ILE A 52 -5.22 5.42 12.01
C ILE A 52 -3.69 5.49 12.09
N LEU A 53 -3.03 4.36 11.88
CA LEU A 53 -1.57 4.24 11.95
C LEU A 53 -0.90 4.45 10.58
N TRP A 54 -1.58 5.09 9.61
CA TRP A 54 -1.07 5.29 8.25
C TRP A 54 0.32 5.96 8.20
N PRO A 55 0.68 6.94 9.07
CA PRO A 55 2.01 7.56 9.00
C PRO A 55 3.15 6.60 9.33
N ILE A 56 2.86 5.49 10.02
CA ILE A 56 3.83 4.45 10.38
C ILE A 56 3.75 3.29 9.39
N ILE A 57 2.54 2.87 9.03
CA ILE A 57 2.28 1.70 8.20
C ILE A 57 2.68 1.93 6.75
N VAL A 58 2.45 3.13 6.21
CA VAL A 58 2.84 3.44 4.82
C VAL A 58 4.36 3.36 4.65
N PRO A 59 5.21 3.98 5.51
CA PRO A 59 6.65 3.79 5.44
C PRO A 59 7.11 2.34 5.65
N LEU A 60 6.51 1.61 6.59
CA LEU A 60 6.85 0.20 6.82
C LEU A 60 6.53 -0.67 5.61
N ALA A 61 5.35 -0.50 5.01
CA ALA A 61 4.96 -1.21 3.80
C ALA A 61 5.92 -0.91 2.64
N TYR A 62 6.35 0.35 2.50
CA TYR A 62 7.33 0.74 1.50
C TYR A 62 8.70 0.08 1.74
N LEU A 63 9.17 0.02 2.99
CA LEU A 63 10.42 -0.66 3.34
C LEU A 63 10.37 -2.15 3.04
N GLU A 64 9.25 -2.81 3.32
CA GLU A 64 9.06 -4.22 3.02
C GLU A 64 9.04 -4.47 1.51
N LEU A 65 8.34 -3.62 0.75
CA LEU A 65 8.33 -3.66 -0.71
C LEU A 65 9.74 -3.44 -1.29
N LEU A 66 10.53 -2.53 -0.72
CA LEU A 66 11.90 -2.28 -1.15
C LEU A 66 12.82 -3.48 -0.86
N LYS A 67 12.67 -4.11 0.31
CA LYS A 67 13.39 -5.35 0.65
C LYS A 67 13.02 -6.48 -0.29
N PHE A 68 11.72 -6.63 -0.59
CA PHE A 68 11.22 -7.61 -1.53
C PHE A 68 11.81 -7.39 -2.93
N HIS A 69 11.74 -6.16 -3.45
CA HIS A 69 12.37 -5.80 -4.72
C HIS A 69 13.86 -6.10 -4.73
N LYS A 70 14.60 -5.75 -3.68
CA LYS A 70 16.05 -6.01 -3.60
C LYS A 70 16.35 -7.52 -3.61
N LYS A 71 15.56 -8.32 -2.89
CA LYS A 71 15.72 -9.78 -2.81
C LYS A 71 15.38 -10.47 -4.13
N HIS A 72 14.33 -10.03 -4.80
CA HIS A 72 13.82 -10.64 -6.02
C HIS A 72 14.32 -9.95 -7.30
N LYS A 73 15.14 -8.89 -7.19
CA LYS A 73 15.72 -8.16 -8.33
C LYS A 73 16.34 -9.08 -9.34
N ASN A 74 17.14 -10.05 -8.90
CA ASN A 74 17.83 -10.98 -9.80
C ASN A 74 16.85 -11.86 -10.60
N ILE A 75 15.74 -12.29 -10.00
CA ILE A 75 14.71 -13.10 -10.67
C ILE A 75 13.89 -12.25 -11.64
N ILE A 76 13.52 -11.03 -11.24
CA ILE A 76 12.78 -10.09 -12.09
C ILE A 76 13.62 -9.71 -13.32
N ASP A 77 14.91 -9.42 -13.12
CA ASP A 77 15.87 -9.11 -14.20
C ASP A 77 16.06 -10.32 -15.14
N LEU A 78 16.10 -11.54 -14.59
CA LEU A 78 16.14 -12.78 -15.38
C LEU A 78 14.86 -12.98 -16.21
N LEU A 79 13.68 -12.74 -15.63
CA LEU A 79 12.40 -12.83 -16.33
C LEU A 79 12.28 -11.79 -17.46
N ILE A 80 12.73 -10.56 -17.21
CA ILE A 80 12.77 -9.50 -18.22
C ILE A 80 13.71 -9.88 -19.37
N ASN A 81 14.94 -10.31 -19.06
CA ASN A 81 15.92 -10.72 -20.06
C ASN A 81 15.51 -12.01 -20.82
N VAL A 82 14.81 -12.95 -20.16
CA VAL A 82 14.25 -14.14 -20.82
C VAL A 82 13.06 -13.79 -21.71
N SER A 83 12.28 -12.78 -21.34
CA SER A 83 11.15 -12.28 -22.13
C SER A 83 11.54 -11.40 -23.31
N GLU A 84 12.82 -11.05 -23.45
CA GLU A 84 13.42 -10.59 -24.71
C GLU A 84 13.98 -11.81 -25.46
N PRO A 85 13.14 -12.57 -26.22
CA PRO A 85 13.67 -13.56 -27.14
C PRO A 85 14.54 -12.80 -28.14
N GLY A 86 15.78 -13.26 -28.27
CA GLY A 86 16.74 -12.71 -29.21
C GLY A 86 16.08 -12.37 -30.53
N SER A 87 16.23 -11.12 -30.95
CA SER A 87 16.11 -10.79 -32.36
C SER A 87 17.04 -11.76 -33.08
N TYR A 88 16.44 -12.55 -33.95
CA TYR A 88 17.09 -13.50 -34.85
C TYR A 88 18.44 -12.97 -35.33
N ASP A 89 19.47 -13.77 -35.09
CA ASP A 89 20.70 -13.72 -35.86
C ASP A 89 20.32 -13.89 -37.36
N GLU A 90 20.61 -12.88 -38.17
CA GLU A 90 20.85 -13.01 -39.61
C GLU A 90 22.31 -12.63 -39.91
#